data_AF-A0A0P9DV29-F1
#
_entry.id   AF-A0A0P9DV29-F1
#
_cell.length_a   1.000
_cell.length_b   1.000
_cell.length_c   1.000
_cell.angle_alpha   90.00
_cell.angle_beta   90.00
_cell.angle_gamma   90.00
#
_symmetry.space_group_name_H-M   'P 1'
#
loop_
_entity.id
_entity.type
_entity.pdbx_description
1 polymer ?
#
loop_
_entity_poly.entity_id
_entity_poly.type
_entity_poly.pdbx_seq_one_letter_code
_entity_poly.pdbx_strand_id
1 'polypeptide(L)'
;MRIKGVSLYPLRFCDEAVYPHLLLGNRFHITIRAISHTSSTTEQRVERVRSELSNLGGFPNFFGHQRFGTIRPITHLVGSFLVRSDPQKAALTFLAQPSPHEHPELREARQQLLDTQDFQEAARSFPKHLRYERWMLSHLAKRPRDFVGAFRRLPRKLRKLFIQAYQSFLFNKFLSQRIQRGIPLNEAQIGDYALSLNGYGLPITQFTQVTVQSIQSFNRWKDAYCSSAYRV
;
A
#
# COMPACT_ATOMS: atom_id res chain seq x y z
N MET A 1 -30.84 -17.12 4.94
CA MET A 1 -29.48 -17.56 5.35
C MET A 1 -28.92 -16.54 6.34
N ARG A 2 -28.69 -16.92 7.60
CA ARG A 2 -28.10 -16.04 8.63
C ARG A 2 -26.60 -16.37 8.74
N ILE A 3 -25.74 -15.42 8.42
CA ILE A 3 -24.28 -15.58 8.56
C ILE A 3 -23.87 -14.90 9.87
N LYS A 4 -23.14 -15.61 10.74
CA LYS A 4 -22.66 -15.06 12.02
C LYS A 4 -21.78 -13.83 11.77
N GLY A 5 -22.07 -12.72 12.45
CA GLY A 5 -21.31 -11.47 12.34
C GLY A 5 -21.65 -10.63 11.11
N VAL A 6 -22.66 -11.00 10.33
CA VAL A 6 -23.12 -10.23 9.17
C VAL A 6 -24.58 -9.83 9.38
N SER A 7 -24.85 -8.53 9.31
CA SER A 7 -26.20 -7.97 9.32
C SER A 7 -26.47 -7.34 7.95
N LEU A 8 -27.64 -7.62 7.39
CA LEU A 8 -28.09 -7.04 6.13
C LEU A 8 -29.33 -6.19 6.39
N TYR A 9 -29.27 -4.93 5.98
CA TYR A 9 -30.36 -3.98 6.08
C TYR A 9 -30.61 -3.40 4.68
N PRO A 10 -31.77 -3.66 4.06
CA PRO A 10 -32.09 -3.03 2.77
C PRO A 10 -32.26 -1.52 2.99
N LEU A 11 -31.44 -0.71 2.31
CA LEU A 11 -31.49 0.75 2.43
C LEU A 11 -32.55 1.36 1.51
N ARG A 12 -32.53 0.99 0.23
CA ARG A 12 -33.48 1.43 -0.80
C ARG A 12 -33.37 0.55 -2.04
N PHE A 13 -34.38 0.60 -2.89
CA PHE A 13 -34.28 0.13 -4.27
C PHE A 13 -33.60 1.20 -5.14
N CYS A 14 -32.86 0.76 -6.14
CA CYS A 14 -32.14 1.62 -7.08
C CYS A 14 -32.05 0.89 -8.41
N ASP A 15 -32.28 1.62 -9.51
CA ASP A 15 -32.24 1.06 -10.87
C ASP A 15 -30.79 0.95 -11.39
N GLU A 16 -29.84 1.61 -10.71
CA GLU A 16 -28.41 1.54 -11.00
C GLU A 16 -27.66 0.59 -10.06
N ALA A 17 -26.70 -0.16 -10.62
CA ALA A 17 -25.81 -1.01 -9.87
C ALA A 17 -24.81 -0.20 -9.03
N VAL A 18 -24.53 -0.65 -7.81
CA VAL A 18 -23.53 -0.03 -6.94
C VAL A 18 -22.13 -0.49 -7.34
N TYR A 19 -21.24 0.47 -7.61
CA TYR A 19 -19.84 0.20 -7.95
C TYR A 19 -18.86 0.80 -6.93
N PRO A 20 -17.67 0.20 -6.74
CA PRO A 20 -16.67 0.69 -5.79
C PRO A 20 -16.21 2.14 -6.00
N HIS A 21 -16.27 2.65 -7.24
CA HIS A 21 -15.84 4.02 -7.57
C HIS A 21 -16.83 5.10 -7.08
N LEU A 22 -18.02 4.70 -6.62
CA LEU A 22 -19.01 5.62 -6.03
C LEU A 22 -18.68 5.95 -4.56
N LEU A 23 -17.74 5.24 -3.94
CA LEU A 23 -17.33 5.46 -2.55
C LEU A 23 -16.40 6.66 -2.45
N LEU A 24 -16.80 7.70 -1.69
CA LEU A 24 -15.94 8.85 -1.40
C LEU A 24 -14.85 8.51 -0.36
N GLY A 25 -15.17 7.68 0.62
CA GLY A 25 -14.25 7.33 1.71
C GLY A 25 -14.91 6.47 2.78
N ASN A 26 -14.21 6.28 3.90
CA ASN A 26 -14.67 5.50 5.03
C ASN A 26 -14.61 6.34 6.31
N ARG A 27 -15.63 6.21 7.17
CA ARG A 27 -15.62 6.77 8.52
C ARG A 27 -15.14 5.69 9.50
N PHE A 28 -14.12 5.99 10.29
CA PHE A 28 -13.54 5.06 11.24
C PHE A 28 -13.90 5.45 12.67
N HIS A 29 -14.25 4.47 13.49
CA HIS A 29 -14.31 4.59 14.94
C HIS A 29 -13.35 3.56 15.54
N ILE A 30 -12.28 4.03 16.20
CA ILE A 30 -11.19 3.18 16.68
C ILE A 30 -11.02 3.40 18.19
N THR A 31 -11.08 2.32 18.97
CA THR A 31 -10.78 2.35 20.40
C THR A 31 -9.36 1.84 20.65
N ILE A 32 -8.48 2.72 21.11
CA ILE A 32 -7.13 2.35 21.57
C ILE A 32 -7.24 1.88 23.02
N ARG A 33 -6.68 0.70 23.33
CA ARG A 33 -6.73 0.07 24.66
C ARG A 33 -5.33 -0.15 25.21
N ALA A 34 -5.23 -0.57 26.48
CA ALA A 34 -3.97 -0.86 27.17
C ALA A 34 -2.99 0.32 27.19
N ILE A 35 -3.50 1.53 27.45
CA ILE A 35 -2.68 2.74 27.57
C ILE A 35 -2.04 2.77 28.95
N SER A 36 -0.71 2.76 29.02
CA SER A 36 0.06 2.72 30.27
C SER A 36 0.16 4.07 31.01
N HIS A 37 -0.48 5.11 30.49
CA HIS A 37 -0.43 6.46 31.05
C HIS A 37 -1.73 6.83 31.76
N THR A 38 -1.65 7.81 32.67
CA THR A 38 -2.84 8.40 33.30
C THR A 38 -3.73 9.08 32.27
N SER A 39 -5.03 9.25 32.58
CA SER A 39 -5.98 9.92 31.70
C SER A 39 -5.52 11.32 31.33
N SER A 40 -5.07 12.11 32.32
CA SER A 40 -4.56 13.47 32.09
C SER A 40 -3.36 13.51 31.12
N THR A 41 -2.36 12.65 31.32
CA THR A 41 -1.21 12.56 30.39
C THR A 41 -1.66 12.14 28.99
N THR A 42 -2.62 11.23 28.90
CA THR A 42 -3.14 10.73 27.63
C THR A 42 -3.88 11.83 26.87
N GLU A 43 -4.74 12.58 27.55
CA GLU A 43 -5.48 13.72 26.99
C GLU A 43 -4.53 14.79 26.44
N GLN A 44 -3.52 15.18 27.23
CA GLN A 44 -2.51 16.15 26.79
C GLN A 44 -1.78 15.69 25.52
N ARG A 45 -1.42 14.41 25.43
CA ARG A 45 -0.76 13.84 24.24
C ARG A 45 -1.69 13.82 23.03
N VAL A 46 -2.95 13.47 23.22
CA VAL A 46 -3.95 13.50 22.14
C VAL A 46 -4.12 14.91 21.60
N GLU A 47 -4.25 15.90 22.48
CA GLU A 47 -4.41 17.29 22.04
C GLU A 47 -3.18 17.82 21.31
N ARG A 48 -1.98 17.45 21.79
CA ARG A 48 -0.72 17.76 21.11
C ARG A 48 -0.67 17.16 19.71
N VAL A 49 -0.95 15.87 19.56
CA VAL A 49 -0.97 15.20 18.24
C VAL A 49 -2.03 15.83 17.33
N ARG A 50 -3.21 16.17 17.86
CA ARG A 50 -4.26 16.87 17.11
C ARG A 50 -3.77 18.22 16.58
N SER A 51 -3.08 18.99 17.42
CA SER A 51 -2.52 20.30 17.05
C SER A 51 -1.42 20.15 15.99
N GLU A 52 -0.51 19.20 16.16
CA GLU A 52 0.57 18.92 15.19
C GLU A 52 0.00 18.52 13.81
N LEU A 53 -0.97 17.61 13.78
CA LEU A 53 -1.65 17.22 12.53
C LEU A 53 -2.38 18.40 11.89
N SER A 54 -2.96 19.29 12.69
CA SER A 54 -3.66 20.45 12.17
C SER A 54 -2.73 21.47 11.54
N ASN A 55 -1.58 21.71 12.16
CA ASN A 55 -0.54 22.57 11.60
C ASN A 55 0.05 22.00 10.30
N LEU A 56 0.13 20.67 10.19
CA LEU A 56 0.56 19.98 8.96
C LEU A 56 -0.53 19.95 7.87
N GLY A 57 -1.77 20.29 8.18
CA GLY A 57 -2.91 20.15 7.26
C GLY A 57 -3.35 18.70 7.04
N GLY A 58 -3.04 17.80 7.98
CA GLY A 58 -3.35 16.38 7.94
C GLY A 58 -2.17 15.48 8.30
N PHE A 59 -2.24 14.22 7.88
CA PHE A 59 -1.16 13.25 8.04
C PHE A 59 -0.42 13.00 6.71
N PRO A 60 0.90 12.76 6.73
CA PRO A 60 1.61 12.33 5.54
C PRO A 60 1.05 11.00 5.01
N ASN A 61 0.62 10.98 3.75
CA ASN A 61 -0.13 9.86 3.16
C ASN A 61 0.77 8.68 2.74
N PHE A 62 1.46 8.05 3.71
CA PHE A 62 2.28 6.87 3.47
C PHE A 62 1.43 5.64 3.10
N PHE A 63 1.94 4.81 2.19
CA PHE A 63 1.42 3.47 2.02
C PHE A 63 1.82 2.59 3.22
N GLY A 64 0.83 2.05 3.94
CA GLY A 64 1.05 1.19 5.10
C GLY A 64 1.65 -0.18 4.76
N HIS A 65 2.19 -0.86 5.77
CA HIS A 65 2.90 -2.15 5.63
C HIS A 65 2.07 -3.25 4.93
N GLN A 66 0.74 -3.24 5.10
CA GLN A 66 -0.17 -4.17 4.44
C GLN A 66 -0.07 -4.12 2.90
N ARG A 67 0.27 -2.95 2.32
CA ARG A 67 0.50 -2.79 0.87
C ARG A 67 1.66 -3.63 0.36
N PHE A 68 2.64 -3.90 1.23
CA PHE A 68 3.85 -4.65 0.91
C PHE A 68 3.76 -6.13 1.31
N GLY A 69 2.72 -6.49 2.07
CA GLY A 69 2.47 -7.81 2.66
C GLY A 69 2.74 -7.80 4.16
N THR A 70 1.77 -8.23 4.97
CA THR A 70 1.87 -8.21 6.44
C THR A 70 2.82 -9.28 6.96
N ILE A 71 2.66 -10.53 6.51
CA ILE A 71 3.49 -11.65 6.96
C ILE A 71 4.84 -11.64 6.25
N ARG A 72 4.82 -11.36 4.94
CA ARG A 72 6.01 -11.29 4.08
C ARG A 72 6.02 -9.95 3.34
N PRO A 73 6.71 -8.92 3.85
CA PRO A 73 6.74 -7.59 3.25
C PRO A 73 7.61 -7.50 1.99
N ILE A 74 7.49 -8.46 1.07
CA ILE A 74 8.37 -8.63 -0.10
C ILE A 74 7.78 -8.11 -1.41
N THR A 75 6.51 -7.69 -1.42
CA THR A 75 5.77 -7.39 -2.67
C THR A 75 6.45 -6.30 -3.51
N HIS A 76 7.01 -5.28 -2.85
CA HIS A 76 7.77 -4.21 -3.51
C HIS A 76 9.16 -4.66 -3.99
N LEU A 77 9.79 -5.63 -3.32
CA LEU A 77 11.07 -6.20 -3.75
C LEU A 77 10.90 -6.97 -5.05
N VAL A 78 9.87 -7.85 -5.11
CA VAL A 78 9.48 -8.55 -6.34
C VAL A 78 9.24 -7.54 -7.47
N GLY A 79 8.46 -6.50 -7.20
CA GLY A 79 8.21 -5.42 -8.16
C GLY A 79 9.49 -4.73 -8.66
N SER A 80 10.44 -4.46 -7.75
CA SER A 80 11.70 -3.81 -8.10
C SER A 80 12.56 -4.65 -9.05
N PHE A 81 12.61 -5.96 -8.86
CA PHE A 81 13.34 -6.87 -9.74
C PHE A 81 12.67 -7.00 -11.10
N LEU A 82 11.32 -7.05 -11.14
CA LEU A 82 10.57 -7.06 -12.40
C LEU A 82 10.80 -5.80 -13.23
N VAL A 83 10.81 -4.61 -12.61
CA VAL A 83 11.08 -3.35 -13.32
C VAL A 83 12.51 -3.30 -13.87
N ARG A 84 13.47 -3.92 -13.18
CA ARG A 84 14.88 -4.02 -13.60
C ARG A 84 15.14 -5.15 -14.59
N SER A 85 14.10 -5.80 -15.10
CA SER A 85 14.21 -6.94 -16.02
C SER A 85 14.98 -8.14 -15.44
N ASP A 86 14.87 -8.38 -14.13
CA ASP A 86 15.42 -9.55 -13.44
C ASP A 86 14.28 -10.47 -12.94
N PRO A 87 13.65 -11.25 -13.83
CA PRO A 87 12.54 -12.12 -13.47
C PRO A 87 12.97 -13.31 -12.60
N GLN A 88 14.24 -13.73 -12.68
CA GLN A 88 14.76 -14.81 -11.86
C GLN A 88 14.79 -14.40 -10.40
N LYS A 89 15.42 -13.26 -10.08
CA LYS A 89 15.47 -12.76 -8.71
C LYS A 89 14.08 -12.41 -8.19
N ALA A 90 13.21 -11.85 -9.04
CA ALA A 90 11.82 -11.62 -8.68
C ALA A 90 11.09 -12.92 -8.28
N ALA A 91 11.25 -14.00 -9.06
CA ALA A 91 10.62 -15.27 -8.79
C ALA A 91 11.17 -15.92 -7.51
N LEU A 92 12.50 -15.94 -7.34
CA LEU A 92 13.13 -16.48 -6.13
C LEU A 92 12.76 -15.66 -4.88
N THR A 93 12.68 -14.34 -4.97
CA THR A 93 12.16 -13.52 -3.86
C THR A 93 10.72 -13.90 -3.52
N PHE A 94 9.83 -14.01 -4.51
CA PHE A 94 8.44 -14.36 -4.28
C PHE A 94 8.28 -15.76 -3.67
N LEU A 95 9.02 -16.75 -4.20
CA LEU A 95 8.87 -18.16 -3.88
C LEU A 95 9.68 -18.61 -2.66
N ALA A 96 10.87 -18.04 -2.44
CA ALA A 96 11.87 -18.63 -1.56
C ALA A 96 12.38 -17.69 -0.45
N GLN A 97 12.14 -16.37 -0.51
CA GLN A 97 12.60 -15.49 0.56
C GLN A 97 11.82 -15.77 1.87
N PRO A 98 12.48 -16.24 2.95
CA PRO A 98 11.79 -16.52 4.21
C PRO A 98 11.42 -15.24 4.96
N SER A 99 10.38 -15.31 5.79
CA SER A 99 10.04 -14.28 6.78
C SER A 99 10.07 -14.84 8.20
N PRO A 100 10.56 -14.09 9.21
CA PRO A 100 10.47 -14.47 10.62
C PRO A 100 9.03 -14.63 11.13
N HIS A 101 8.06 -14.02 10.44
CA HIS A 101 6.64 -14.05 10.81
C HIS A 101 5.87 -15.21 10.16
N GLU A 102 6.53 -16.04 9.35
CA GLU A 102 5.94 -17.26 8.79
C GLU A 102 5.99 -18.42 9.79
N HIS A 103 5.12 -19.41 9.59
CA HIS A 103 5.20 -20.67 10.31
C HIS A 103 6.58 -21.33 10.07
N PRO A 104 7.23 -21.92 11.09
CA PRO A 104 8.58 -22.49 10.96
C PRO A 104 8.74 -23.46 9.78
N GLU A 105 7.79 -24.38 9.59
CA GLU A 105 7.80 -25.34 8.48
C GLU A 105 7.82 -24.67 7.10
N LEU A 106 7.04 -23.60 6.92
CA LEU A 106 7.01 -22.85 5.66
C LEU A 106 8.31 -22.09 5.42
N ARG A 107 8.88 -21.53 6.49
CA ARG A 107 10.15 -20.83 6.46
C ARG A 107 11.28 -21.77 6.04
N GLU A 108 11.31 -22.98 6.58
CA GLU A 108 12.28 -24.03 6.22
C GLU A 108 12.11 -24.49 4.78
N ALA A 109 10.87 -24.76 4.33
CA ALA A 109 10.61 -25.15 2.95
C ALA A 109 11.05 -24.07 1.94
N ARG A 110 10.87 -22.79 2.28
CA ARG A 110 11.35 -21.66 1.47
C ARG A 110 12.88 -21.56 1.46
N GLN A 111 13.53 -21.76 2.61
CA GLN A 111 14.98 -21.79 2.70
C GLN A 111 15.58 -22.93 1.87
N GLN A 112 15.01 -24.14 1.98
CA GLN A 112 15.42 -25.28 1.15
C GLN A 112 15.29 -24.98 -0.34
N LEU A 113 14.19 -24.36 -0.78
CA LEU A 113 14.03 -23.93 -2.17
C LEU A 113 15.08 -22.87 -2.56
N LEU A 114 15.47 -21.97 -1.67
CA LEU A 114 16.49 -20.96 -1.94
C LEU A 114 17.87 -21.60 -2.17
N ASP A 115 18.21 -22.59 -1.35
CA ASP A 115 19.52 -23.27 -1.37
C ASP A 115 19.65 -24.26 -2.53
N THR A 116 18.59 -25.02 -2.81
CA THR A 116 18.63 -26.11 -3.81
C THR A 116 18.14 -25.69 -5.19
N GLN A 117 17.25 -24.69 -5.25
CA GLN A 117 16.45 -24.37 -6.44
C GLN A 117 15.72 -25.60 -7.03
N ASP A 118 15.43 -26.61 -6.21
CA ASP A 118 14.64 -27.77 -6.63
C ASP A 118 13.15 -27.38 -6.69
N PHE A 119 12.74 -26.87 -7.84
CA PHE A 119 11.36 -26.47 -8.08
C PHE A 119 10.38 -27.66 -8.07
N GLN A 120 10.85 -28.87 -8.38
CA GLN A 120 9.99 -30.06 -8.40
C GLN A 120 9.64 -30.50 -6.98
N GLU A 121 10.63 -30.55 -6.09
CA GLU A 121 10.40 -30.87 -4.69
C GLU A 121 9.59 -29.79 -3.99
N ALA A 122 9.94 -28.51 -4.20
CA ALA A 122 9.16 -27.40 -3.65
C ALA A 122 7.70 -27.40 -4.12
N ALA A 123 7.43 -27.76 -5.38
CA ALA A 123 6.05 -27.89 -5.88
C ALA A 123 5.26 -29.00 -5.17
N ARG A 124 5.92 -30.03 -4.65
CA ARG A 124 5.30 -31.11 -3.88
C ARG A 124 5.10 -30.69 -2.43
N SER A 125 6.14 -30.19 -1.78
CA SER A 125 6.19 -29.90 -0.34
C SER A 125 5.40 -28.65 0.06
N PHE A 126 5.29 -27.62 -0.80
CA PHE A 126 4.59 -26.38 -0.44
C PHE A 126 3.11 -26.63 -0.12
N PRO A 127 2.53 -26.05 0.94
CA PRO A 127 1.12 -26.24 1.28
C PRO A 127 0.13 -25.86 0.18
N LYS A 128 -1.02 -26.56 0.12
CA LYS A 128 -2.05 -26.37 -0.91
C LYS A 128 -2.63 -24.96 -0.97
N HIS A 129 -2.63 -24.22 0.14
CA HIS A 129 -3.16 -22.85 0.19
C HIS A 129 -2.24 -21.84 -0.52
N LEU A 130 -0.96 -22.15 -0.73
CA LEU A 130 0.00 -21.35 -1.51
C LEU A 130 -0.16 -21.59 -3.02
N ARG A 131 -1.39 -21.38 -3.52
CA ARG A 131 -1.77 -21.74 -4.90
C ARG A 131 -0.91 -21.04 -5.94
N TYR A 132 -0.61 -19.76 -5.74
CA TYR A 132 0.17 -18.94 -6.67
C TYR A 132 1.62 -19.40 -6.76
N GLU A 133 2.25 -19.65 -5.61
CA GLU A 133 3.60 -20.20 -5.54
C GLU A 133 3.66 -21.57 -6.21
N ARG A 134 2.74 -22.48 -5.87
CA ARG A 134 2.67 -23.81 -6.47
C ARG A 134 2.48 -23.78 -8.00
N TRP A 135 1.70 -22.84 -8.53
CA TRP A 135 1.56 -22.68 -9.99
C TRP A 135 2.87 -22.27 -10.66
N MET A 136 3.60 -21.33 -10.07
CA MET A 136 4.92 -20.92 -10.57
C MET A 136 5.93 -22.07 -10.47
N LEU A 137 6.00 -22.75 -9.32
CA LEU A 137 6.89 -23.88 -9.09
C LEU A 137 6.61 -25.03 -10.06
N SER A 138 5.35 -25.36 -10.30
CA SER A 138 4.96 -26.39 -11.28
C SER A 138 5.38 -26.05 -12.71
N HIS A 139 5.40 -24.76 -13.08
CA HIS A 139 5.91 -24.31 -14.38
C HIS A 139 7.43 -24.43 -14.43
N LEU A 140 8.13 -23.97 -13.39
CA LEU A 140 9.59 -24.01 -13.31
C LEU A 140 10.14 -25.43 -13.23
N ALA A 141 9.45 -26.36 -12.57
CA ALA A 141 9.82 -27.77 -12.56
C ALA A 141 9.86 -28.39 -13.97
N LYS A 142 8.98 -27.93 -14.88
CA LYS A 142 8.95 -28.39 -16.28
C LYS A 142 9.88 -27.58 -17.18
N ARG A 143 10.12 -26.31 -16.85
CA ARG A 143 10.91 -25.36 -17.64
C ARG A 143 11.85 -24.56 -16.71
N PRO A 144 12.98 -25.14 -16.28
CA PRO A 144 13.81 -24.63 -15.15
C PRO A 144 14.46 -23.24 -15.29
N ARG A 145 14.18 -22.47 -16.35
CA ARG A 145 14.70 -21.11 -16.53
C ARG A 145 13.65 -20.12 -17.05
N ASP A 146 12.42 -20.57 -17.28
CA ASP A 146 11.36 -19.74 -17.83
C ASP A 146 10.60 -18.97 -16.71
N PHE A 147 11.32 -18.07 -16.03
CA PHE A 147 10.77 -17.27 -14.93
C PHE A 147 9.69 -16.30 -15.40
N VAL A 148 9.83 -15.76 -16.62
CA VAL A 148 8.78 -14.92 -17.24
C VAL A 148 7.50 -15.73 -17.46
N GLY A 149 7.63 -16.96 -17.98
CA GLY A 149 6.52 -17.90 -18.12
C GLY A 149 5.89 -18.28 -16.78
N ALA A 150 6.69 -18.44 -15.72
CA ALA A 150 6.19 -18.68 -14.37
C ALA A 150 5.30 -17.53 -13.89
N PHE A 151 5.76 -16.28 -14.00
CA PHE A 151 4.94 -15.11 -13.67
C PHE A 151 3.67 -15.01 -14.52
N ARG A 152 3.70 -15.43 -15.80
CA ARG A 152 2.51 -15.45 -16.66
C ARG A 152 1.41 -16.41 -16.17
N ARG A 153 1.72 -17.36 -15.29
CA ARG A 153 0.72 -18.20 -14.59
C ARG A 153 -0.07 -17.45 -13.53
N LEU A 154 0.43 -16.31 -13.07
CA LEU A 154 -0.27 -15.49 -12.08
C LEU A 154 -1.36 -14.61 -12.73
N PRO A 155 -2.47 -14.34 -12.02
CA PRO A 155 -3.49 -13.40 -12.46
C PRO A 155 -2.90 -12.04 -12.81
N ARG A 156 -3.43 -11.39 -13.86
CA ARG A 156 -2.97 -10.05 -14.28
C ARG A 156 -3.00 -9.02 -13.14
N LYS A 157 -4.02 -9.09 -12.27
CA LYS A 157 -4.15 -8.20 -11.10
C LYS A 157 -2.98 -8.36 -10.12
N LEU A 158 -2.56 -9.60 -9.83
CA LEU A 158 -1.44 -9.87 -8.94
C LEU A 158 -0.11 -9.41 -9.54
N ARG A 159 0.10 -9.62 -10.84
CA ARG A 159 1.29 -9.10 -11.53
C ARG A 159 1.39 -7.58 -11.45
N LYS A 160 0.28 -6.87 -11.67
CA LYS A 160 0.20 -5.41 -11.51
C LYS A 160 0.49 -4.98 -10.07
N LEU A 161 0.03 -5.75 -9.07
CA LEU A 161 0.25 -5.45 -7.66
C LEU A 161 1.74 -5.35 -7.32
N PHE A 162 2.61 -6.23 -7.83
CA PHE A 162 4.05 -6.14 -7.56
C PHE A 162 4.64 -4.80 -8.02
N ILE A 163 4.33 -4.38 -9.25
CA ILE A 163 4.82 -3.12 -9.81
C ILE A 163 4.26 -1.93 -9.01
N GLN A 164 2.96 -1.95 -8.70
CA GLN A 164 2.33 -0.90 -7.91
C GLN A 164 2.87 -0.82 -6.48
N ALA A 165 3.24 -1.96 -5.88
CA ALA A 165 3.88 -1.99 -4.57
C ALA A 165 5.29 -1.36 -4.64
N TYR A 166 6.04 -1.58 -5.71
CA TYR A 166 7.32 -0.91 -5.89
C TYR A 166 7.16 0.61 -6.07
N GLN A 167 6.17 1.06 -6.85
CA GLN A 167 5.80 2.48 -6.94
C GLN A 167 5.43 3.06 -5.58
N SER A 168 4.63 2.33 -4.79
CA SER A 168 4.24 2.72 -3.42
C SER A 168 5.46 2.89 -2.50
N PHE A 169 6.44 1.99 -2.62
CA PHE A 169 7.70 2.07 -1.87
C PHE A 169 8.54 3.29 -2.26
N LEU A 170 8.66 3.58 -3.56
CA LEU A 170 9.36 4.77 -4.05
C LEU A 170 8.66 6.06 -3.59
N PHE A 171 7.34 6.08 -3.62
CA PHE A 171 6.55 7.20 -3.09
C PHE A 171 6.82 7.43 -1.61
N ASN A 172 6.78 6.37 -0.79
CA ASN A 172 7.12 6.48 0.63
C ASN A 172 8.53 7.03 0.82
N LYS A 173 9.53 6.54 0.06
CA LYS A 173 10.90 7.09 0.12
C LYS A 173 10.95 8.57 -0.24
N PHE A 174 10.27 8.98 -1.31
CA PHE A 174 10.19 10.38 -1.73
C PHE A 174 9.59 11.25 -0.62
N LEU A 175 8.46 10.82 -0.04
CA LEU A 175 7.78 11.54 1.03
C LEU A 175 8.67 11.67 2.28
N SER A 176 9.35 10.60 2.69
CA SER A 176 10.32 10.64 3.79
C SER A 176 11.46 11.63 3.51
N GLN A 177 12.01 11.64 2.30
CA GLN A 177 13.09 12.56 1.92
C GLN A 177 12.64 14.02 1.94
N ARG A 178 11.40 14.31 1.49
CA ARG A 178 10.83 15.66 1.58
C ARG A 178 10.75 16.15 3.03
N ILE A 179 10.23 15.31 3.92
CA ILE A 179 10.11 15.60 5.36
C ILE A 179 11.51 15.80 5.99
N GLN A 180 12.46 14.90 5.71
CA GLN A 180 13.82 14.99 6.26
C GLN A 180 14.57 16.27 5.86
N ARG A 181 14.25 16.83 4.68
CA ARG A 181 14.81 18.10 4.20
C ARG A 181 14.09 19.33 4.78
N GLY A 182 13.08 19.15 5.63
CA GLY A 182 12.29 20.25 6.20
C GLY A 182 11.39 20.95 5.18
N ILE A 183 11.18 20.35 3.99
CA ILE A 183 10.32 20.92 2.96
C ILE A 183 8.86 20.69 3.37
N PRO A 184 8.03 21.74 3.49
CA PRO A 184 6.65 21.61 3.94
C PRO A 184 5.81 20.72 3.01
N LEU A 185 4.89 19.95 3.59
CA LEU A 185 3.97 19.08 2.83
C LEU A 185 2.69 19.80 2.40
N ASN A 186 2.32 20.86 3.11
CA ASN A 186 1.13 21.67 2.91
C ASN A 186 1.39 22.98 2.16
N GLU A 187 2.62 23.16 1.66
CA GLU A 187 3.00 24.34 0.86
C GLU A 187 3.78 23.89 -0.37
N ALA A 188 3.34 24.39 -1.51
CA ALA A 188 3.95 24.13 -2.80
C ALA A 188 5.28 24.89 -2.93
N GLN A 189 6.29 24.21 -3.45
CA GLN A 189 7.58 24.79 -3.83
C GLN A 189 7.69 24.91 -5.35
N ILE A 190 8.54 25.80 -5.84
CA ILE A 190 8.84 25.88 -7.28
C ILE A 190 9.38 24.52 -7.75
N GLY A 191 8.81 24.01 -8.84
CA GLY A 191 9.14 22.70 -9.41
C GLY A 191 8.30 21.54 -8.89
N ASP A 192 7.52 21.73 -7.82
CA ASP A 192 6.55 20.72 -7.36
C ASP A 192 5.46 20.48 -8.41
N TYR A 193 4.87 19.29 -8.38
CA TYR A 193 3.69 18.97 -9.18
C TYR A 193 2.45 19.02 -8.28
N ALA A 194 1.55 19.97 -8.54
CA ALA A 194 0.30 20.13 -7.82
C ALA A 194 -0.87 19.52 -8.61
N LEU A 195 -1.77 18.86 -7.89
CA LEU A 195 -3.01 18.31 -8.45
C LEU A 195 -4.18 19.26 -8.16
N SER A 196 -5.10 19.39 -9.11
CA SER A 196 -6.36 20.07 -8.85
C SER A 196 -7.33 19.14 -8.10
N LEU A 197 -8.23 19.72 -7.32
CA LEU A 197 -9.29 18.99 -6.62
C LEU A 197 -10.65 19.29 -7.28
N ASN A 198 -11.56 18.32 -7.25
CA ASN A 198 -12.95 18.54 -7.66
C ASN A 198 -13.77 19.17 -6.51
N GLY A 199 -15.06 19.43 -6.74
CA GLY A 199 -15.96 20.02 -5.74
C GLY A 199 -16.16 19.21 -4.46
N TYR A 200 -15.74 17.94 -4.44
CA TYR A 200 -15.74 17.08 -3.25
C TYR A 200 -14.37 16.99 -2.56
N GLY A 201 -13.38 17.78 -3.03
CA GLY A 201 -12.03 17.73 -2.48
C GLY A 201 -11.19 16.55 -2.93
N LEU A 202 -11.61 15.82 -3.97
CA LEU A 202 -10.87 14.66 -4.49
C LEU A 202 -9.95 15.07 -5.64
N PRO A 203 -8.73 14.50 -5.72
CA PRO A 203 -7.78 14.84 -6.76
C PRO A 203 -8.28 14.42 -8.15
N ILE A 204 -8.19 15.33 -9.12
CA ILE A 204 -8.42 15.02 -10.53
C ILE A 204 -7.09 14.63 -11.20
N THR A 205 -7.16 13.97 -12.36
CA THR A 205 -5.97 13.46 -13.07
C THR A 205 -5.06 14.55 -13.65
N GLN A 206 -5.52 15.79 -13.69
CA GLN A 206 -4.75 16.93 -14.17
C GLN A 206 -3.79 17.44 -13.08
N PHE A 207 -2.51 17.51 -13.42
CA PHE A 207 -1.47 18.12 -12.60
C PHE A 207 -0.81 19.29 -13.33
N THR A 208 -0.21 20.19 -12.58
CA THR A 208 0.56 21.32 -13.11
C THR A 208 1.85 21.48 -12.32
N GLN A 209 2.95 21.79 -13.00
CA GLN A 209 4.20 22.10 -12.33
C GLN A 209 4.15 23.53 -11.80
N VAL A 210 4.51 23.70 -10.53
CA VAL A 210 4.48 24.98 -9.83
C VAL A 210 5.65 25.84 -10.31
N THR A 211 5.35 27.04 -10.78
CA THR A 211 6.30 28.03 -11.29
C THR A 211 6.36 29.25 -10.38
N VAL A 212 7.30 30.16 -10.64
CA VAL A 212 7.38 31.46 -9.95
C VAL A 212 6.07 32.24 -10.10
N GLN A 213 5.43 32.17 -11.27
CA GLN A 213 4.17 32.87 -11.55
C GLN A 213 2.97 32.24 -10.84
N SER A 214 2.96 30.92 -10.64
CA SER A 214 1.79 30.18 -10.13
C SER A 214 1.86 29.84 -8.63
N ILE A 215 3.02 29.98 -7.97
CA ILE A 215 3.20 29.54 -6.58
C ILE A 215 2.22 30.20 -5.60
N GLN A 216 1.96 31.50 -5.79
CA GLN A 216 1.04 32.24 -4.92
C GLN A 216 -0.40 31.70 -5.02
N SER A 217 -0.86 31.29 -6.21
CA SER A 217 -2.21 30.73 -6.35
C SER A 217 -2.36 29.38 -5.67
N PHE A 218 -1.31 28.55 -5.66
CA PHE A 218 -1.34 27.25 -4.98
C PHE A 218 -1.30 27.39 -3.46
N ASN A 219 -0.49 28.31 -2.93
CA ASN A 219 -0.36 28.48 -1.48
C ASN A 219 -1.54 29.24 -0.86
N ARG A 220 -2.25 30.11 -1.59
CA ARG A 220 -3.51 30.74 -1.12
C ARG A 220 -4.62 29.73 -0.84
N TRP A 221 -4.61 28.58 -1.50
CA TRP A 221 -5.61 27.52 -1.26
C TRP A 221 -5.48 26.86 0.12
N LYS A 222 -4.29 26.93 0.75
CA LYS A 222 -4.05 26.44 2.11
C LYS A 222 -5.01 27.08 3.12
N ASP A 223 -5.15 28.40 3.05
CA ASP A 223 -5.91 29.19 4.02
C ASP A 223 -7.43 28.93 3.90
N ALA A 224 -7.91 28.69 2.68
CA ALA A 224 -9.31 28.38 2.42
C ALA A 224 -9.71 26.97 2.88
N TYR A 225 -8.85 25.95 2.65
CA TYR A 225 -9.18 24.56 2.93
C TYR A 225 -8.98 24.17 4.40
N CYS A 226 -7.95 24.71 5.06
CA CYS A 226 -7.77 24.53 6.51
C CYS A 226 -8.93 25.12 7.32
N SER A 227 -9.62 26.15 6.81
CA SER A 227 -10.79 26.75 7.46
C SER A 227 -12.07 25.89 7.32
N SER A 228 -12.18 25.05 6.29
CA SER A 228 -13.35 24.21 6.02
C SER A 228 -13.21 22.76 6.49
N ALA A 229 -11.99 22.23 6.55
CA ALA A 229 -11.74 20.80 6.86
C ALA A 229 -12.06 20.39 8.31
N TYR A 230 -12.25 21.35 9.22
CA TYR A 230 -12.60 21.11 10.63
C TYR A 230 -14.10 21.30 10.95
N ARG A 231 -14.96 21.44 9.94
CA ARG A 231 -16.42 21.58 10.13
C ARG A 231 -17.22 20.27 9.96
N VAL A 232 -16.60 19.10 10.13
CA VAL A 232 -17.30 17.79 10.10
C VAL A 232 -17.36 17.16 11.48
#